data_AF-A0A4Q5BA71-F1
#
_entry.id   AF-A0A4Q5BA71-F1
#
_cell.length_a   1.000
_cell.length_b   1.000
_cell.length_c   1.000
_cell.angle_alpha   90.00
_cell.angle_beta   90.00
_cell.angle_gamma   90.00
#
_symmetry.space_group_name_H-M   'P 1'
#
loop_
_entity.id
_entity.type
_entity.pdbx_description
1 polymer ?
#
loop_
_entity_poly.entity_id
_entity_poly.type
_entity_poly.pdbx_seq_one_letter_code
_entity_poly.pdbx_strand_id
1 'polypeptide(L)'
;MRFTILDSGEELRPDDLCMFVYVAKSGTVKYKCGRHFLYTEPDGDTRYSVLRDGRIPELEGYSLIVAVRPVREFEDVPIFDAETGVVDRE
;
A
#
# COMPACT_ATOMS: atom_id res chain seq x y z
N MET A 1 -8.44 -1.35 -13.53
CA MET A 1 -7.73 -1.15 -12.23
C MET A 1 -8.70 -1.42 -11.10
N ARG A 2 -8.66 -2.66 -10.60
CA ARG A 2 -9.43 -3.14 -9.46
C ARG A 2 -8.67 -2.91 -8.16
N PHE A 3 -9.41 -2.79 -7.06
CA PHE A 3 -8.86 -2.66 -5.71
C PHE A 3 -9.53 -3.66 -4.77
N THR A 4 -8.78 -4.12 -3.77
CA THR A 4 -9.31 -4.88 -2.63
C THR A 4 -9.19 -4.01 -1.39
N ILE A 5 -10.28 -3.84 -0.65
CA ILE A 5 -10.25 -3.19 0.66
C ILE A 5 -9.65 -4.19 1.65
N LEU A 6 -8.64 -3.76 2.40
CA LEU A 6 -7.98 -4.60 3.39
C LEU A 6 -8.78 -4.59 4.69
N ASP A 7 -8.93 -5.77 5.29
CA ASP A 7 -9.58 -5.92 6.58
C ASP A 7 -8.70 -5.33 7.70
N SER A 8 -9.35 -4.99 8.82
CA SER A 8 -8.64 -4.49 10.00
C SER A 8 -7.66 -5.55 10.52
N GLY A 9 -6.38 -5.20 10.61
CA GLY A 9 -5.32 -6.08 11.09
C GLY A 9 -4.59 -6.87 9.99
N GLU A 10 -4.99 -6.74 8.72
CA GLU A 10 -4.15 -7.24 7.64
C GLU A 10 -2.82 -6.48 7.58
N GLU A 11 -1.74 -7.21 7.30
CA GLU A 11 -0.42 -6.61 7.11
C GLU A 11 -0.38 -5.81 5.81
N LEU A 12 0.03 -4.54 5.92
CA LEU A 12 0.24 -3.67 4.78
C LEU A 12 1.43 -4.15 3.96
N ARG A 13 1.31 -4.05 2.64
CA ARG A 13 2.36 -4.32 1.67
C ARG A 13 2.82 -3.03 1.03
N PRO A 14 4.08 -2.98 0.55
CA PRO A 14 4.54 -1.88 -0.28
C PRO A 14 3.56 -1.61 -1.44
N ASP A 15 3.32 -0.33 -1.74
CA ASP A 15 2.35 0.18 -2.71
C ASP A 15 0.85 0.10 -2.34
N ASP A 16 0.48 -0.48 -1.18
CA ASP A 16 -0.90 -0.36 -0.69
C ASP A 16 -1.25 1.13 -0.52
N LEU A 17 -2.47 1.52 -0.91
CA LEU A 17 -2.96 2.89 -0.78
C LEU A 17 -3.64 3.05 0.57
N CYS A 18 -3.09 3.91 1.41
CA CYS A 18 -3.55 4.11 2.77
C CYS A 18 -4.17 5.49 2.96
N MET A 19 -5.17 5.56 3.83
CA MET A 19 -5.74 6.79 4.35
C MET A 19 -5.64 6.80 5.87
N PHE A 20 -5.05 7.87 6.38
CA PHE A 20 -4.84 8.13 7.79
C PHE A 20 -5.65 9.34 8.23
N VAL A 21 -6.13 9.33 9.47
CA VAL A 21 -6.92 10.42 10.06
C VAL A 21 -6.25 10.94 11.32
N TYR A 22 -6.28 12.26 11.51
CA TYR A 22 -5.95 12.93 12.76
C TYR A 22 -7.16 13.74 13.20
N VAL A 23 -7.58 13.56 14.45
CA VAL A 23 -8.67 14.32 15.06
C VAL A 23 -8.07 15.21 16.15
N ALA A 24 -8.06 16.51 15.89
CA ALA A 24 -7.59 17.49 16.85
C ALA A 24 -8.54 17.58 18.06
N LYS A 25 -8.03 18.02 19.22
CA LYS A 25 -8.85 18.28 20.41
C LYS A 25 -9.98 19.29 20.17
N SER A 26 -9.79 20.21 19.21
CA SER A 26 -10.80 21.18 18.76
C SER A 26 -11.93 20.55 17.93
N GLY A 27 -11.86 19.26 17.59
CA GLY A 27 -12.77 18.58 16.67
C GLY A 27 -12.38 18.71 15.19
N THR A 28 -11.30 19.42 14.87
CA THR A 28 -10.81 19.52 13.48
C THR A 28 -10.28 18.17 13.01
N VAL A 29 -10.77 17.68 11.87
CA VAL A 29 -10.32 16.43 11.26
C VAL A 29 -9.37 16.73 10.10
N LYS A 30 -8.22 16.04 10.07
CA LYS A 30 -7.23 16.10 8.99
C LYS A 30 -7.00 14.72 8.43
N TYR A 31 -6.79 14.63 7.11
CA TYR A 31 -6.52 13.38 6.43
C TYR A 31 -5.15 13.41 5.76
N LYS A 32 -4.50 12.26 5.71
CA LYS A 32 -3.30 12.01 4.91
C LYS A 32 -3.50 10.75 4.10
N CYS A 33 -3.21 10.83 2.81
CA CYS A 33 -3.31 9.69 1.91
C CYS A 33 -1.98 9.49 1.20
N GLY A 34 -1.65 8.24 0.90
CA GLY A 34 -0.46 7.94 0.13
C GLY A 34 -0.23 6.44 -0.02
N ARG A 35 0.82 6.10 -0.75
CA ARG A 35 1.28 4.72 -0.85
C ARG A 35 2.11 4.37 0.35
N HIS A 36 1.86 3.18 0.89
CA HIS A 36 2.61 2.59 1.98
C HIS A 36 3.99 2.11 1.51
N PHE A 37 4.99 2.46 2.29
CA PHE A 37 6.30 1.86 2.34
C PHE A 37 6.58 1.43 3.77
N LEU A 38 7.48 0.46 3.94
CA LEU A 38 7.88 -0.02 5.26
C LEU A 38 9.15 0.69 5.71
N TYR A 39 9.13 1.25 6.92
CA TYR A 39 10.34 1.62 7.64
C TYR A 39 10.50 0.74 8.87
N THR A 40 11.66 0.13 8.99
CA THR A 40 12.07 -0.65 10.15
C THR A 40 13.12 0.17 10.90
N GLU A 41 12.91 0.38 12.20
CA GLU A 41 13.91 1.04 13.03
C GLU A 41 15.23 0.24 13.08
N PRO A 42 16.38 0.89 13.34
CA PRO A 42 17.67 0.20 13.37
C PRO A 42 17.77 -0.92 14.41
N ASP A 43 16.95 -0.89 15.46
CA ASP A 43 16.86 -1.92 16.50
C ASP A 43 15.95 -3.10 16.10
N GLY A 44 15.20 -2.98 15.01
CA GLY A 44 14.53 -4.09 14.31
C GLY A 44 13.14 -4.46 14.82
N ASP A 45 12.74 -3.98 16.00
CA ASP A 45 11.50 -4.42 16.65
C ASP A 45 10.27 -3.60 16.22
N THR A 46 10.45 -2.34 15.83
CA THR A 46 9.35 -1.47 15.42
C THR A 46 9.28 -1.27 13.90
N ARG A 47 8.08 -1.37 13.36
CA ARG A 47 7.77 -1.12 11.95
C ARG A 47 6.73 -0.03 11.82
N TYR A 48 6.96 0.90 10.90
CA TYR A 48 6.06 2.01 10.64
C TYR A 48 5.68 2.11 9.16
N SER A 49 4.49 2.65 8.91
CA SER A 49 4.13 3.11 7.58
C SER A 49 4.88 4.40 7.24
N VAL A 50 5.60 4.38 6.13
CA VAL A 50 6.15 5.59 5.52
C VAL A 50 5.35 5.91 4.27
N LEU A 51 4.90 7.16 4.18
CA LEU A 51 4.35 7.69 2.94
C LEU A 51 5.48 8.12 2.01
N ARG A 52 5.20 8.21 0.70
CA ARG A 52 6.19 8.59 -0.32
C ARG A 52 6.92 9.93 -0.06
N ASP A 53 6.31 10.83 0.71
CA ASP A 53 6.92 12.10 1.13
C ASP A 53 7.90 11.95 2.31
N GLY A 54 8.18 10.72 2.74
CA GLY A 54 9.09 10.40 3.84
C GLY A 54 8.46 10.54 5.23
N ARG A 55 7.17 10.90 5.32
CA ARG A 55 6.50 11.09 6.60
C ARG A 55 5.98 9.77 7.16
N ILE A 56 5.96 9.69 8.48
CA ILE A 56 5.38 8.58 9.25
C ILE A 56 4.12 9.12 9.95
N PRO A 57 2.92 8.91 9.39
CA PRO A 57 1.67 9.46 9.94
C PRO A 57 1.44 9.09 11.41
N GLU A 58 1.82 7.88 11.81
CA GLU A 58 1.67 7.35 13.16
C GLU A 58 2.46 8.19 14.19
N LEU A 59 3.68 8.63 13.85
CA LEU A 59 4.50 9.49 14.71
C LEU A 59 3.95 10.93 14.81
N GLU A 60 3.14 11.34 13.84
CA GLU A 60 2.42 12.61 13.85
C GLU A 60 1.05 12.52 14.54
N GLY A 61 0.69 11.35 15.08
CA GLY A 61 -0.57 11.10 15.78
C GLY A 61 -1.75 10.79 14.87
N TYR A 62 -1.52 10.50 13.58
CA TYR A 62 -2.57 10.01 12.71
C TYR A 62 -2.78 8.49 12.92
N SER A 63 -4.01 8.03 12.72
CA SER A 63 -4.37 6.60 12.76
C SER A 63 -4.81 6.12 11.38
N LEU A 64 -4.39 4.91 11.00
CA LEU A 64 -4.86 4.27 9.77
C LEU A 64 -6.36 3.97 9.88
N ILE A 65 -7.13 4.37 8.88
CA ILE A 65 -8.59 4.09 8.83
C ILE A 65 -9.02 3.28 7.63
N VAL A 66 -8.23 3.30 6.55
CA VAL A 66 -8.49 2.48 5.38
C VAL A 66 -7.19 2.17 4.68
N ALA A 67 -7.06 0.96 4.17
CA ALA A 67 -6.05 0.59 3.20
C ALA A 67 -6.70 -0.19 2.06
N VAL A 68 -6.27 0.07 0.83
CA VAL A 68 -6.68 -0.67 -0.35
C VAL A 68 -5.47 -1.16 -1.12
N ARG A 69 -5.54 -2.41 -1.59
CA ARG A 69 -4.51 -3.01 -2.41
C ARG A 69 -4.89 -2.93 -3.89
N PRO A 70 -4.09 -2.25 -4.73
CA PRO A 70 -4.29 -2.28 -6.17
C PRO A 70 -4.09 -3.71 -6.68
N VAL A 71 -5.09 -4.22 -7.40
CA VAL A 71 -4.97 -5.50 -8.11
C VAL A 71 -4.29 -5.19 -9.44
N ARG A 72 -3.07 -5.70 -9.61
CA ARG A 72 -2.39 -5.65 -10.92
C ARG A 72 -3.08 -6.67 -11.81
N GLU A 73 -3.91 -6.18 -12.72
CA GLU A 73 -4.43 -6.95 -13.84
C GLU A 73 -3.26 -7.09 -14.84
N PHE A 74 -2.41 -8.09 -14.64
CA PHE A 74 -1.56 -8.54 -15.73
C PHE A 74 -2.45 -9.45 -16.60
N GLU A 75 -2.71 -9.03 -17.83
CA GLU A 75 -3.08 -10.01 -18.84
C GLU A 75 -1.80 -10.80 -19.12
N ASP A 76 -1.83 -12.12 -18.92
CA ASP A 76 -0.81 -13.01 -19.50
C ASP A 76 -0.93 -12.86 -21.01
N VAL A 77 -0.14 -11.96 -21.60
CA VAL A 77 -0.03 -11.87 -23.05
C VAL A 77 0.81 -13.07 -23.45
N PRO A 78 0.25 -14.09 -24.13
CA PRO A 78 1.07 -15.17 -24.65
C PRO A 78 2.10 -14.55 -25.58
N ILE A 79 3.38 -14.79 -25.32
CA ILE A 79 4.45 -14.41 -26.25
C ILE A 79 4.24 -15.26 -27.50
N PHE A 80 3.62 -14.67 -28.52
CA PHE A 80 3.45 -15.31 -29.80
C PHE A 80 4.80 -15.29 -30.51
N ASP A 81 5.52 -16.41 -30.50
CA ASP A 81 6.62 -16.63 -31.43
C ASP A 81 6.03 -16.97 -32.81
N ALA A 82 6.07 -16.00 -33.71
CA ALA A 82 5.58 -16.12 -35.08
C ALA A 82 6.39 -17.12 -35.93
N GLU A 83 7.56 -17.56 -35.48
CA GLU A 83 8.41 -18.50 -36.20
C GLU A 83 8.21 -19.96 -35.78
N THR A 84 7.85 -20.23 -34.53
CA THR A 84 7.79 -21.61 -34.00
C THR A 84 6.40 -22.08 -33.56
N GLY A 85 5.44 -21.18 -33.33
CA GLY A 85 4.06 -21.54 -32.97
C GLY A 85 3.90 -22.24 -31.62
N VAL A 86 4.92 -22.20 -30.75
CA VAL A 86 4.87 -22.82 -29.41
C VAL A 86 4.55 -21.75 -28.37
N VAL A 87 3.51 -22.02 -27.56
CA VAL A 87 3.18 -21.23 -26.37
C VAL A 87 3.89 -21.88 -25.19
N ASP A 88 5.03 -21.31 -24.78
CA ASP A 88 5.68 -21.75 -23.54
C ASP A 88 4.86 -21.23 -22.35
N ARG A 89 4.43 -22.16 -21.49
CA ARG A 89 3.74 -21.86 -20.24
C ARG A 89 4.70 -22.19 -19.11
N GLU A 90 5.31 -21.17 -18.52
CA GLU A 90 5.90 -21.29 -17.17
C GLU A 90 4.91 -20.83 -16.10
#